data_AF-A0A6G9CS49-F1
#
_entry.id   AF-A0A6G9CS49-F1
#
_cell.length_a   1.000
_cell.length_b   1.000
_cell.length_c   1.000
_cell.angle_alpha   90.00
_cell.angle_beta   90.00
_cell.angle_gamma   90.00
#
_symmetry.space_group_name_H-M   'P 1'
#
loop_
_entity.id
_entity.type
_entity.pdbx_description
1 polymer ?
#
loop_
_entity_poly.entity_id
_entity_poly.type
_entity_poly.pdbx_seq_one_letter_code
_entity_poly.pdbx_strand_id
1 'polypeptide(L)'
;MAYKDLDTFFDPDLKLPIRGKTYTVPAPGAPEAARLRKQVIAEGVPPVEQVFEALKILGAEIDPETEAWSGGVYDEMVADDLPWPMIFHAGRTAIIHYGFTADMGEAHWALAQLGKLVDLEQATEFLATIKPKT
;
A
#
# COMPACT_ATOMS: atom_id res chain seq x y z
N MET A 1 -36.55 9.02 -0.82
CA MET A 1 -35.53 9.68 0.02
C MET A 1 -34.20 9.55 -0.73
N ALA A 2 -33.47 10.64 -0.93
CA ALA A 2 -32.14 10.59 -1.55
C ALA A 2 -31.08 10.33 -0.48
N TYR A 3 -30.05 9.56 -0.82
CA TYR A 3 -28.88 9.35 0.05
C TYR A 3 -27.98 10.60 0.06
N LYS A 4 -27.15 10.75 1.11
CA LYS A 4 -26.17 11.84 1.22
C LYS A 4 -25.06 11.60 0.20
N ASP A 5 -24.56 12.68 -0.40
CA ASP A 5 -23.40 12.65 -1.28
C ASP A 5 -22.17 12.08 -0.55
N LEU A 6 -21.48 11.12 -1.19
CA LEU A 6 -20.37 10.36 -0.62
C LEU A 6 -19.18 11.26 -0.30
N ASP A 7 -18.90 12.24 -1.15
CA ASP A 7 -17.75 13.15 -0.99
C ASP A 7 -17.82 13.98 0.32
N THR A 8 -19.00 14.00 0.96
CA THR A 8 -19.19 14.71 2.23
C THR A 8 -18.77 13.92 3.47
N PHE A 9 -18.42 12.64 3.34
CA PHE A 9 -18.02 11.80 4.49
C PHE A 9 -17.08 10.63 4.14
N PHE A 10 -16.84 10.33 2.87
CA PHE A 10 -15.99 9.24 2.42
C PHE A 10 -14.74 9.81 1.74
N ASP A 11 -13.57 9.53 2.30
CA ASP A 11 -12.28 9.85 1.69
C ASP A 11 -11.75 8.57 1.01
N PRO A 12 -11.73 8.50 -0.33
CA PRO A 12 -11.29 7.31 -1.05
C PRO A 12 -9.75 7.18 -1.08
N ASP A 13 -9.04 8.25 -0.75
CA ASP A 13 -7.59 8.31 -0.87
C ASP A 13 -6.92 7.66 0.35
N LEU A 14 -5.81 6.97 0.08
CA LEU A 14 -5.03 6.32 1.11
C LEU A 14 -4.10 7.32 1.79
N LYS A 15 -4.21 7.43 3.11
CA LYS A 15 -3.41 8.33 3.94
C LYS A 15 -2.29 7.55 4.63
N LEU A 16 -1.04 7.90 4.31
CA LEU A 16 0.16 7.22 4.78
C LEU A 16 0.99 8.14 5.70
N PRO A 17 0.92 7.96 7.03
CA PRO A 17 1.69 8.79 7.96
C PRO A 17 3.15 8.34 8.04
N ILE A 18 4.08 9.18 7.59
CA ILE A 18 5.54 8.93 7.65
C ILE A 18 6.22 10.16 8.25
N ARG A 19 7.02 9.97 9.31
CA ARG A 19 7.79 11.04 10.00
C ARG A 19 6.93 12.25 10.42
N GLY A 20 5.67 12.05 10.78
CA GLY A 20 4.76 13.12 11.20
C GLY A 20 4.13 13.92 10.06
N LYS A 21 4.43 13.60 8.79
CA LYS A 21 3.71 14.07 7.60
C LYS A 21 2.79 12.96 7.10
N THR A 22 1.61 13.32 6.59
CA THR A 22 0.68 12.38 5.96
C THR A 22 0.76 12.55 4.45
N TYR A 23 1.19 11.48 3.76
CA TYR A 23 1.21 11.41 2.30
C TYR A 23 -0.13 10.86 1.82
N THR A 24 -0.71 11.49 0.79
CA THR A 24 -2.00 11.06 0.23
C THR A 24 -1.74 10.37 -1.11
N VAL A 25 -2.08 9.09 -1.21
CA VAL A 25 -2.11 8.36 -2.47
C VAL A 25 -3.54 8.45 -3.02
N PRO A 26 -3.76 9.06 -4.19
CA PRO A 26 -5.10 9.21 -4.73
C PRO A 26 -5.70 7.85 -5.10
N ALA A 27 -7.01 7.69 -4.89
CA ALA A 27 -7.70 6.48 -5.33
C ALA A 27 -7.61 6.35 -6.86
N PRO A 28 -7.22 5.18 -7.40
CA PRO A 28 -7.18 4.98 -8.84
C PRO A 28 -8.58 4.94 -9.43
N GLY A 29 -8.71 5.35 -10.69
CA GLY A 29 -9.95 5.18 -11.46
C GLY A 29 -10.32 3.70 -11.64
N ALA A 30 -11.59 3.42 -11.92
CA ALA A 30 -12.11 2.05 -12.01
C ALA A 30 -11.36 1.10 -12.98
N PRO A 31 -10.91 1.53 -14.18
CA PRO A 31 -10.14 0.67 -15.07
C PRO A 31 -8.80 0.23 -14.45
N GLU A 32 -8.13 1.14 -13.76
CA GLU A 32 -6.84 0.88 -13.12
C GLU A 32 -7.02 0.01 -11.88
N ALA A 33 -8.02 0.29 -11.06
CA ALA A 33 -8.39 -0.58 -9.95
C ALA A 33 -8.70 -2.02 -10.41
N ALA A 34 -9.40 -2.19 -11.54
CA ALA A 34 -9.68 -3.51 -12.11
C ALA A 34 -8.41 -4.22 -12.62
N ARG A 35 -7.48 -3.48 -13.24
CA ARG A 35 -6.17 -4.00 -13.66
C ARG A 35 -5.38 -4.51 -12.45
N LEU A 36 -5.25 -3.69 -11.42
CA LEU A 36 -4.55 -4.02 -10.17
C LEU A 36 -5.18 -5.25 -9.51
N ARG A 37 -6.52 -5.31 -9.41
CA ARG A 37 -7.22 -6.47 -8.86
C ARG A 37 -6.95 -7.74 -9.63
N LYS A 38 -7.05 -7.69 -10.96
CA LYS A 38 -6.79 -8.86 -11.80
C LYS A 38 -5.37 -9.38 -11.60
N GLN A 39 -4.39 -8.48 -11.57
CA GLN A 39 -2.99 -8.82 -11.35
C GLN A 39 -2.80 -9.46 -9.97
N VAL A 40 -3.24 -8.80 -8.89
CA VAL A 40 -3.03 -9.30 -7.52
C VAL A 40 -3.75 -10.63 -7.26
N ILE A 41 -4.96 -10.81 -7.80
CA ILE A 41 -5.71 -12.07 -7.62
C ILE A 41 -5.08 -13.21 -8.41
N ALA A 42 -4.63 -12.96 -9.65
CA ALA A 42 -4.12 -14.01 -10.53
C ALA A 42 -2.66 -14.38 -10.24
N GLU A 43 -1.83 -13.39 -9.91
CA GLU A 43 -0.37 -13.51 -9.84
C GLU A 43 0.16 -13.33 -8.41
N GLY A 44 -0.71 -12.93 -7.47
CA GLY A 44 -0.33 -12.54 -6.12
C GLY A 44 0.18 -11.10 -6.06
N VAL A 45 0.50 -10.64 -4.84
CA VAL A 45 1.18 -9.35 -4.68
C VAL A 45 2.56 -9.46 -5.31
N PRO A 46 2.96 -8.54 -6.22
CA PRO A 46 4.27 -8.58 -6.84
C PRO A 46 5.40 -8.75 -5.81
N PRO A 47 6.49 -9.46 -6.13
CA PRO A 47 7.67 -9.51 -5.26
C PRO A 47 8.19 -8.11 -4.93
N VAL A 48 8.87 -7.94 -3.80
CA VAL A 48 9.40 -6.62 -3.36
C VAL A 48 10.38 -6.04 -4.41
N GLU A 49 10.97 -6.91 -5.21
CA GLU A 49 11.88 -6.60 -6.30
C GLU A 49 11.18 -5.99 -7.54
N GLN A 50 9.84 -6.07 -7.66
CA GLN A 50 9.09 -5.40 -8.74
C GLN A 50 8.80 -3.93 -8.39
N VAL A 51 9.85 -3.12 -8.50
CA VAL A 51 9.91 -1.69 -8.15
C VAL A 51 8.84 -0.84 -8.84
N PHE A 52 8.59 -1.08 -10.12
CA PHE A 52 7.88 -0.13 -10.98
C PHE A 52 6.39 0.04 -10.66
N GLU A 53 5.68 -1.04 -10.31
CA GLU A 53 4.26 -0.92 -9.96
C GLU A 53 4.05 -0.17 -8.65
N ALA A 54 5.00 -0.27 -7.72
CA ALA A 54 4.96 0.48 -6.47
C ALA A 54 5.17 1.98 -6.71
N LEU A 55 5.94 2.39 -7.71
CA LEU A 55 6.13 3.80 -8.07
C LEU A 55 4.91 4.34 -8.85
N LYS A 56 4.38 3.56 -9.80
CA LYS A 56 3.18 3.95 -10.56
C LYS A 56 1.98 4.23 -9.67
N ILE A 57 1.71 3.37 -8.69
CA ILE A 57 0.57 3.58 -7.79
C ILE A 57 0.75 4.82 -6.90
N LEU A 58 1.99 5.25 -6.66
CA LEU A 58 2.31 6.52 -6.00
C LEU A 58 2.20 7.72 -6.96
N GLY A 59 1.69 7.52 -8.17
CA GLY A 59 1.47 8.55 -9.18
C GLY A 59 2.73 8.92 -9.97
N ALA A 60 3.80 8.12 -9.89
CA ALA A 60 4.99 8.35 -10.70
C ALA A 60 4.80 7.80 -12.12
N GLU A 61 5.31 8.52 -13.10
CA GLU A 61 5.45 8.09 -14.49
C GLU A 61 6.93 7.94 -14.83
N ILE A 62 7.22 7.04 -15.77
CA ILE A 62 8.58 6.84 -16.29
C ILE A 62 8.79 7.67 -17.55
N ASP A 63 9.85 8.46 -17.56
CA ASP A 63 10.33 9.11 -18.78
C ASP A 63 11.00 8.07 -19.68
N PRO A 64 10.51 7.85 -20.92
CA PRO A 64 11.05 6.84 -21.82
C PRO A 64 12.45 7.15 -22.35
N GLU A 65 12.89 8.41 -22.28
CA GLU A 65 14.22 8.82 -22.76
C GLU A 65 15.28 8.70 -21.65
N THR A 66 14.91 9.02 -20.40
CA THR A 66 15.85 9.05 -19.28
C THR A 66 15.71 7.86 -18.32
N GLU A 67 14.65 7.07 -18.47
CA GLU A 67 14.22 6.01 -17.54
C GLU A 67 13.98 6.49 -16.11
N ALA A 68 13.92 7.82 -15.90
CA ALA A 68 13.69 8.42 -14.61
C ALA A 68 12.20 8.35 -14.24
N TRP A 69 11.94 8.03 -12.99
CA TRP A 69 10.60 8.09 -12.41
C TRP A 69 10.39 9.46 -11.79
N SER A 70 9.23 10.07 -12.07
CA SER A 70 8.83 11.35 -11.46
C SER A 70 7.32 11.52 -11.45
N GLY A 71 6.82 12.43 -10.61
CA GLY A 71 5.41 12.78 -10.48
C GLY A 71 4.73 12.18 -9.25
N GLY A 72 3.50 12.66 -9.02
CA GLY A 72 2.63 12.17 -7.95
C GLY A 72 3.19 12.39 -6.54
N VAL A 73 2.75 11.54 -5.61
CA VAL A 73 3.22 11.57 -4.23
C VAL A 73 4.65 11.03 -4.10
N TYR A 74 5.13 10.29 -5.11
CA TYR A 74 6.52 9.85 -5.18
C TYR A 74 7.50 11.03 -5.16
N ASP A 75 7.26 12.09 -5.95
CA ASP A 75 8.13 13.28 -5.94
C ASP A 75 8.15 13.98 -4.58
N GLU A 76 7.00 14.04 -3.88
CA GLU A 76 6.96 14.58 -2.52
C GLU A 76 7.82 13.76 -1.56
N MET A 77 7.75 12.43 -1.64
CA MET A 77 8.56 11.54 -0.82
C MET A 77 10.05 11.65 -1.12
N VAL A 78 10.43 11.83 -2.39
CA VAL A 78 11.82 12.08 -2.82
C VAL A 78 12.29 13.44 -2.32
N ALA A 79 11.48 14.49 -2.46
CA ALA A 79 11.81 15.84 -1.99
C ALA A 79 11.99 15.92 -0.47
N ASP A 80 11.28 15.09 0.29
CA ASP A 80 11.39 14.97 1.75
C ASP A 80 12.54 14.03 2.21
N ASP A 81 13.39 13.56 1.29
CA ASP A 81 14.50 12.65 1.54
C ASP A 81 14.05 11.38 2.31
N LEU A 82 12.93 10.80 1.87
CA LEU A 82 12.50 9.51 2.40
C LEU A 82 13.40 8.40 1.84
N PRO A 83 13.91 7.51 2.71
CA PRO A 83 14.73 6.41 2.26
C PRO A 83 13.87 5.43 1.46
N TRP A 84 14.48 4.83 0.44
CA TRP A 84 13.85 3.90 -0.50
C TRP A 84 12.96 2.82 0.13
N PRO A 85 13.33 2.16 1.26
CA PRO A 85 12.45 1.19 1.91
C PRO A 85 11.12 1.76 2.41
N MET A 86 11.07 3.06 2.80
CA MET A 86 9.82 3.71 3.22
C MET A 86 8.91 3.99 2.02
N ILE A 87 9.48 4.49 0.92
CA ILE A 87 8.76 4.74 -0.33
C ILE A 87 8.17 3.42 -0.85
N PHE A 88 8.94 2.34 -0.83
CA PHE A 88 8.43 1.03 -1.23
C PHE A 88 7.38 0.47 -0.30
N HIS A 89 7.56 0.60 1.01
CA HIS A 89 6.55 0.15 1.95
C HIS A 89 5.21 0.86 1.71
N ALA A 90 5.26 2.16 1.41
CA ALA A 90 4.10 2.95 1.00
C ALA A 90 3.47 2.44 -0.32
N GLY A 91 4.26 2.29 -1.39
CA GLY A 91 3.75 1.82 -2.68
C GLY A 91 3.15 0.41 -2.61
N ARG A 92 3.79 -0.52 -1.89
CA ARG A 92 3.27 -1.87 -1.67
C ARG A 92 1.97 -1.87 -0.86
N THR A 93 1.87 -1.00 0.15
CA THR A 93 0.63 -0.80 0.91
C THR A 93 -0.50 -0.33 0.00
N ALA A 94 -0.24 0.62 -0.90
CA ALA A 94 -1.22 1.10 -1.86
C ALA A 94 -1.68 0.00 -2.84
N ILE A 95 -0.75 -0.81 -3.36
CA ILE A 95 -1.10 -1.97 -4.22
C ILE A 95 -2.02 -2.94 -3.47
N ILE A 96 -1.72 -3.29 -2.22
CA ILE A 96 -2.53 -4.24 -1.45
C ILE A 96 -3.90 -3.63 -1.12
N HIS A 97 -3.93 -2.36 -0.72
CA HIS A 97 -5.16 -1.64 -0.36
C HIS A 97 -6.14 -1.59 -1.55
N TYR A 98 -5.68 -1.13 -2.72
CA TYR A 98 -6.54 -0.95 -3.89
C TYR A 98 -6.70 -2.20 -4.75
N GLY A 99 -5.66 -3.04 -4.82
CA GLY A 99 -5.65 -4.28 -5.60
C GLY A 99 -6.27 -5.48 -4.87
N PHE A 100 -6.39 -5.45 -3.54
CA PHE A 100 -7.03 -6.52 -2.78
C PHE A 100 -8.18 -5.99 -1.90
N THR A 101 -7.86 -5.51 -0.70
CA THR A 101 -8.81 -4.87 0.24
C THR A 101 -8.10 -3.86 1.13
N ALA A 102 -8.84 -2.87 1.61
CA ALA A 102 -8.35 -1.88 2.56
C ALA A 102 -7.76 -2.52 3.83
N ASP A 103 -8.48 -3.46 4.43
CA ASP A 103 -8.06 -4.19 5.64
C ASP A 103 -6.70 -4.89 5.47
N MET A 104 -6.43 -5.44 4.28
CA MET A 104 -5.14 -6.10 4.00
C MET A 104 -4.01 -5.10 3.79
N GLY A 105 -4.32 -3.91 3.24
CA GLY A 105 -3.39 -2.80 3.19
C GLY A 105 -3.01 -2.32 4.58
N GLU A 106 -4.00 -2.13 5.46
CA GLU A 106 -3.78 -1.78 6.87
C GLU A 106 -2.97 -2.85 7.60
N ALA A 107 -3.30 -4.13 7.42
CA ALA A 107 -2.53 -5.23 7.98
C ALA A 107 -1.07 -5.22 7.51
N HIS A 108 -0.80 -4.97 6.22
CA HIS A 108 0.56 -4.84 5.72
C HIS A 108 1.30 -3.66 6.36
N TRP A 109 0.65 -2.50 6.48
CA TRP A 109 1.21 -1.29 7.09
C TRP A 109 1.57 -1.51 8.56
N ALA A 110 0.67 -2.13 9.34
CA ALA A 110 0.87 -2.37 10.77
C ALA A 110 1.83 -3.53 11.06
N LEU A 111 1.72 -4.64 10.33
CA LEU A 111 2.43 -5.88 10.64
C LEU A 111 3.85 -5.93 10.07
N ALA A 112 4.27 -4.98 9.23
CA ALA A 112 5.68 -4.86 8.84
C ALA A 112 6.62 -4.67 10.05
N GLN A 113 6.08 -4.22 11.19
CA GLN A 113 6.81 -4.11 12.46
C GLN A 113 6.62 -5.30 13.40
N LEU A 114 5.82 -6.31 13.04
CA LEU A 114 5.39 -7.35 13.97
C LEU A 114 6.56 -8.08 14.64
N GLY A 115 7.60 -8.45 13.88
CA GLY A 115 8.80 -9.08 14.44
C GLY A 115 9.67 -8.19 15.34
N LYS A 116 9.39 -6.87 15.39
CA LYS A 116 10.00 -5.93 16.34
C LYS A 116 9.11 -5.66 17.55
N LEU A 117 7.81 -5.88 17.41
CA LEU A 117 6.81 -5.60 18.44
C LEU A 117 6.43 -6.83 19.26
N VAL A 118 6.65 -8.02 18.69
CA VAL A 118 6.24 -9.30 19.27
C VAL A 118 7.39 -10.28 19.15
N ASP A 119 7.64 -11.03 20.22
CA ASP A 119 8.48 -12.22 20.17
C ASP A 119 7.76 -13.27 19.31
N LEU A 120 8.26 -13.46 18.09
CA LEU A 120 7.63 -14.36 17.13
C LEU A 120 7.70 -15.81 17.57
N GLU A 121 8.73 -16.21 18.32
CA GLU A 121 8.88 -17.57 18.85
C GLU A 121 7.78 -17.82 19.88
N GLN A 122 7.65 -16.94 20.86
CA GLN A 122 6.58 -17.01 21.87
C GLN A 122 5.18 -16.92 21.24
N ALA A 123 4.99 -16.08 20.22
CA ALA A 123 3.73 -15.98 19.50
C ALA A 123 3.38 -17.28 18.77
N THR A 124 4.35 -17.93 18.12
CA THR A 124 4.14 -19.22 17.46
C THR A 124 3.86 -20.35 18.45
N GLU A 125 4.55 -20.38 19.59
CA GLU A 125 4.28 -21.34 20.66
C GLU A 125 2.86 -21.18 21.21
N PHE A 126 2.43 -19.95 21.47
CA PHE A 126 1.06 -19.66 21.91
C PHE A 126 0.02 -20.09 20.87
N LEU A 127 0.21 -19.73 19.60
CA LEU A 127 -0.72 -20.11 18.52
C LEU A 127 -0.83 -21.64 18.39
N ALA A 128 0.26 -22.39 18.60
CA ALA A 128 0.24 -23.85 18.60
C ALA A 128 -0.61 -24.45 19.74
N THR A 129 -0.87 -23.70 20.83
CA THR A 129 -1.78 -24.13 21.91
C THR A 129 -3.26 -23.93 21.57
N ILE A 130 -3.58 -23.08 20.59
CA ILE A 130 -4.96 -22.80 20.20
C ILE A 130 -5.43 -23.93 19.29
N LYS A 131 -6.42 -24.71 19.74
CA LYS A 131 -7.08 -25.69 18.86
C LYS A 131 -7.73 -24.98 17.67
N PRO A 132 -7.63 -25.51 16.44
CA PRO A 132 -8.29 -24.93 15.28
C PRO A 132 -9.78 -24.78 15.58
N LYS A 133 -10.36 -23.63 15.26
CA LYS A 133 -11.83 -23.52 15.20
C LYS A 133 -12.29 -24.42 14.05
N THR A 134 -12.88 -25.55 14.40
CA THR A 134 -13.66 -26.42 13.50
C THR A 134 -14.81 -25.65 12.87
#